data_AF-A0AAN9AC72-F1
#
_entry.id   AF-A0AAN9AC72-F1
#
_cell.length_a   1.000
_cell.length_b   1.000
_cell.length_c   1.000
_cell.angle_alpha   90.00
_cell.angle_beta   90.00
_cell.angle_gamma   90.00
#
_symmetry.space_group_name_H-M   'P 1'
#
loop_
_entity.id
_entity.type
_entity.pdbx_description
1 polymer ?
#
loop_
_entity_poly.entity_id
_entity_poly.type
_entity_poly.pdbx_seq_one_letter_code
_entity_poly.pdbx_strand_id
1 'polypeptide(L)'
;EQVKSSVCLTEQHICDALDILRGAIMIVYSMNLPPHDPIRQELENRECLDGTQDKKWILDPGMTQLWFAGKEMQCGKKLLDYVGRNEKTKVIVKVQKRGQGAPGREPMLTEEEQKKIMLAEFKRREELQKLDEDDDDAYLDSSWADGSQLKRSFQGLTNITWKPH
;
A
#
# COMPACT_ATOMS: atom_id res chain seq x y z
N GLU A 1 -22.91 -2.41 6.13
CA GLU A 1 -23.81 -3.35 5.43
C GLU A 1 -24.25 -2.90 4.02
N GLN A 2 -24.29 -1.59 3.72
CA GLN A 2 -24.68 -1.09 2.39
C GLN A 2 -23.78 -1.58 1.24
N VAL A 3 -22.47 -1.69 1.46
CA VAL A 3 -21.52 -2.27 0.47
C VAL A 3 -21.83 -3.74 0.14
N LYS A 4 -22.39 -4.50 1.10
CA LYS A 4 -22.77 -5.91 0.89
C LYS A 4 -24.14 -6.06 0.23
N SER A 5 -25.00 -5.04 0.33
CA SER A 5 -26.36 -5.05 -0.23
C SER A 5 -26.46 -4.40 -1.61
N SER A 6 -25.32 -3.97 -2.20
CA SER A 6 -25.27 -3.33 -3.53
C SER A 6 -26.23 -2.14 -3.71
N VAL A 7 -26.63 -1.51 -2.60
CA VAL A 7 -27.48 -0.32 -2.64
C VAL A 7 -26.59 0.89 -2.92
N CYS A 8 -26.93 1.66 -3.95
CA CYS A 8 -26.24 2.90 -4.28
C CYS A 8 -26.38 3.91 -3.14
N LEU A 9 -25.27 4.54 -2.75
CA LEU A 9 -25.30 5.66 -1.82
C LEU A 9 -25.89 6.88 -2.54
N THR A 10 -27.02 7.40 -2.06
CA THR A 10 -27.63 8.63 -2.56
C THR A 10 -27.33 9.79 -1.60
N GLU A 11 -27.44 11.01 -2.10
CA GLU A 11 -27.32 12.22 -1.27
C GLU A 11 -28.34 12.24 -0.12
N GLN A 12 -29.53 11.66 -0.34
CA GLN A 12 -30.56 11.50 0.68
C GLN A 12 -30.06 10.71 1.89
N HIS A 13 -29.31 9.63 1.68
CA HIS A 13 -28.75 8.86 2.80
C HIS A 13 -27.77 9.68 3.65
N ILE A 14 -27.06 10.64 3.02
CA ILE A 14 -26.14 11.53 3.73
C ILE A 14 -26.94 12.54 4.55
N CYS A 15 -27.98 13.13 3.96
CA CYS A 15 -28.90 14.03 4.67
C CYS A 15 -29.56 13.33 5.87
N ASP A 16 -30.09 12.13 5.67
CA ASP A 16 -30.74 11.34 6.72
C ASP A 16 -29.77 11.05 7.88
N ALA A 17 -28.52 10.70 7.57
CA ALA A 17 -27.49 10.47 8.58
C ALA A 17 -27.13 11.75 9.35
N LEU A 18 -27.02 12.89 8.65
CA LEU A 18 -26.79 14.19 9.29
C LEU A 18 -27.96 14.61 10.20
N ASP A 19 -29.20 14.31 9.79
CA ASP A 19 -30.38 14.63 10.58
C ASP A 19 -30.51 13.75 11.83
N ILE A 20 -30.08 12.48 11.76
CA ILE A 20 -29.95 11.63 12.95
C ILE A 20 -28.94 12.24 13.93
N LEU A 21 -27.79 12.73 13.46
CA LEU A 21 -26.79 13.37 14.30
C LEU A 21 -27.31 14.66 14.94
N ARG A 22 -28.01 15.49 14.15
CA ARG A 22 -28.68 16.71 14.66
C ARG A 22 -29.72 16.37 15.72
N GLY A 23 -30.54 15.35 15.48
CA GLY A 23 -31.53 14.87 16.43
C GLY A 23 -30.90 14.39 17.74
N ALA A 24 -29.79 13.64 17.66
CA ALA A 24 -29.05 13.20 18.84
C ALA A 24 -28.52 14.39 19.68
N ILE A 25 -28.00 15.42 19.02
CA ILE A 25 -27.55 16.64 19.70
C ILE A 25 -28.72 17.37 20.36
N MET A 26 -29.87 17.47 19.69
CA MET A 26 -31.07 18.10 20.27
C MET A 26 -31.61 17.36 21.51
N ILE A 27 -31.48 16.02 21.56
CA ILE A 27 -31.89 15.22 22.72
C ILE A 27 -30.99 15.51 23.93
N VAL A 28 -29.67 15.57 23.72
CA VAL A 28 -28.71 15.83 24.81
C VAL A 28 -28.71 17.31 25.21
N TYR A 29 -28.88 18.20 24.23
CA TYR A 29 -28.85 19.66 24.39
C TYR A 29 -30.08 20.31 23.76
N SER A 30 -31.16 20.40 24.54
CA SER A 30 -32.44 20.97 24.09
C SER A 30 -32.37 22.45 23.66
N MET A 31 -31.39 23.19 24.15
CA MET A 31 -31.17 24.62 23.82
C MET A 31 -30.14 24.83 22.70
N ASN A 32 -29.76 23.77 21.98
CA ASN A 32 -28.62 23.70 21.07
C ASN A 32 -27.26 23.90 21.78
N LEU A 33 -26.19 23.46 21.11
CA LEU A 33 -24.82 23.68 21.58
C LEU A 33 -24.47 25.19 21.53
N PRO A 34 -23.51 25.67 22.34
CA PRO A 34 -23.03 27.04 22.25
C PRO A 34 -22.53 27.40 20.84
N PRO A 35 -22.62 28.68 20.40
CA PRO A 35 -22.21 29.08 19.04
C PRO A 35 -20.72 28.88 18.71
N HIS A 36 -19.89 28.79 19.74
CA HIS A 36 -18.44 28.57 19.63
C HIS A 36 -18.05 27.09 19.69
N ASP A 37 -19.02 26.19 19.86
CA ASP A 37 -18.76 24.75 19.90
C ASP A 37 -18.38 24.24 18.50
N PRO A 38 -17.29 23.46 18.35
CA PRO A 38 -16.85 22.96 17.06
C PRO A 38 -17.91 22.10 16.37
N ILE A 39 -18.64 21.26 17.10
CA ILE A 39 -19.66 20.37 16.52
C ILE A 39 -20.78 21.19 15.89
N ARG A 40 -21.16 22.30 16.53
CA ARG A 40 -22.16 23.22 16.00
C ARG A 40 -21.64 23.99 14.80
N GLN A 41 -20.38 24.43 14.83
CA GLN A 41 -19.76 25.12 13.71
C GLN A 41 -19.65 24.23 12.47
N GLU A 42 -19.31 22.94 12.65
CA GLU A 42 -19.27 21.95 11.57
C GLU A 42 -20.67 21.70 10.99
N LEU A 43 -21.68 21.46 11.84
CA LEU A 43 -23.06 21.19 11.36
C LEU A 43 -23.75 22.38 10.68
N GLU A 44 -23.36 23.61 11.03
CA GLU A 44 -23.84 24.85 10.43
C GLU A 44 -22.96 25.34 9.26
N ASN A 45 -21.88 24.62 8.92
CA ASN A 45 -20.85 25.04 7.94
C ASN A 45 -20.31 26.46 8.23
N ARG A 46 -20.14 26.81 9.51
CA ARG A 46 -19.60 28.11 9.99
C ARG A 46 -18.17 28.00 10.51
N GLU A 47 -17.57 26.83 10.37
CA GLU A 47 -16.18 26.57 10.70
C GLU A 47 -15.23 27.54 9.97
N CYS A 48 -14.32 28.15 10.73
CA CYS A 48 -13.25 28.95 10.18
C CYS A 48 -11.98 28.09 10.11
N LEU A 49 -11.65 27.61 8.91
CA LEU A 49 -10.52 26.70 8.70
C LEU A 49 -9.25 27.42 8.23
N ASP A 50 -9.25 28.75 8.34
CA ASP A 50 -8.09 29.57 8.00
C ASP A 50 -6.93 29.31 8.95
N GLY A 51 -5.80 28.86 8.38
CA GLY A 51 -4.59 28.51 9.13
C GLY A 51 -4.50 27.03 9.55
N THR A 52 -5.57 26.25 9.40
CA THR A 52 -5.59 24.83 9.77
C THR A 52 -5.20 23.93 8.59
N GLN A 53 -4.55 22.78 8.87
CA GLN A 53 -4.24 21.78 7.82
C GLN A 53 -5.52 21.23 7.17
N ASP A 54 -6.65 21.28 7.89
CA ASP A 54 -7.94 20.77 7.47
C ASP A 54 -8.48 21.44 6.19
N LYS A 55 -8.13 22.72 5.97
CA LYS A 55 -8.44 23.46 4.74
C LYS A 55 -7.87 22.82 3.47
N LYS A 56 -6.84 21.98 3.58
CA LYS A 56 -6.27 21.28 2.41
C LYS A 56 -7.22 20.20 1.88
N TRP A 57 -7.99 19.58 2.76
CA TRP A 57 -8.91 18.48 2.44
C TRP A 57 -10.22 18.98 1.84
N ILE A 58 -10.56 20.25 2.08
CA ILE A 58 -11.71 20.88 1.45
C ILE A 58 -11.40 21.16 -0.01
N LEU A 59 -12.27 20.61 -0.85
CA LEU A 59 -12.16 20.53 -2.29
C LEU A 59 -13.49 21.01 -2.85
N ASP A 60 -13.50 22.22 -3.40
CA ASP A 60 -14.70 22.74 -4.06
C ASP A 60 -15.01 21.90 -5.31
N PRO A 61 -16.27 21.51 -5.55
CA PRO A 61 -16.63 20.69 -6.70
C PRO A 61 -16.16 21.26 -8.05
N GLY A 62 -16.12 22.59 -8.19
CA GLY A 62 -15.65 23.27 -9.41
C GLY A 62 -14.13 23.33 -9.59
N MET A 63 -13.37 23.19 -8.50
CA MET A 63 -11.91 23.20 -8.49
C MET A 63 -11.32 21.79 -8.32
N THR A 64 -12.16 20.76 -8.39
CA THR A 64 -11.77 19.37 -8.14
C THR A 64 -11.76 18.57 -9.44
N GLN A 65 -10.71 17.80 -9.64
CA GLN A 65 -10.54 16.87 -10.75
C GLN A 65 -10.45 15.44 -10.21
N LEU A 66 -11.12 14.52 -10.90
CA LEU A 66 -11.05 13.10 -10.62
C LEU A 66 -10.12 12.42 -11.63
N TRP A 67 -9.30 11.49 -11.17
CA TRP A 67 -8.36 10.76 -12.01
C TRP A 67 -8.51 9.27 -11.83
N PHE A 68 -8.66 8.58 -12.97
CA PHE A 68 -8.73 7.13 -13.01
C PHE A 68 -7.72 6.59 -14.03
N ALA A 69 -6.88 5.64 -13.60
CA ALA A 69 -5.86 5.00 -14.44
C ALA A 69 -4.97 5.97 -15.25
N GLY A 70 -4.64 7.15 -14.68
CA GLY A 70 -3.82 8.17 -15.34
C GLY A 70 -4.57 9.06 -16.34
N LYS A 71 -5.90 8.94 -16.43
CA LYS A 71 -6.77 9.79 -17.26
C LYS A 71 -7.69 10.64 -16.38
N GLU A 72 -7.82 11.91 -16.73
CA GLU A 72 -8.77 12.83 -16.08
C GLU A 72 -10.21 12.44 -16.45
N MET A 73 -11.03 12.28 -15.42
CA MET A 73 -12.46 12.09 -15.54
C MET A 73 -13.16 13.44 -15.62
N GLN A 74 -13.88 13.67 -16.72
CA GLN A 74 -14.62 14.90 -16.94
C GLN A 74 -16.00 14.81 -16.30
N CYS A 75 -16.40 15.89 -15.64
CA CYS A 75 -17.74 16.00 -15.06
C CYS A 75 -18.79 15.92 -16.18
N GLY A 76 -19.83 15.08 -16.00
CA GLY A 76 -20.90 14.87 -16.99
C GLY A 76 -20.70 13.68 -17.95
N LYS A 77 -19.51 13.07 -17.99
CA LYS A 77 -19.32 11.79 -18.71
C LYS A 77 -19.73 10.61 -17.84
N LYS A 78 -20.25 9.55 -18.47
CA LYS A 78 -20.64 8.34 -17.75
C LYS A 78 -19.40 7.55 -17.36
N LEU A 79 -19.43 6.93 -16.18
CA LEU A 79 -18.39 6.00 -15.72
C LEU A 79 -18.15 4.85 -16.71
N LEU A 80 -19.19 4.47 -17.47
CA LEU A 80 -19.11 3.45 -18.53
C LEU A 80 -18.01 3.75 -19.56
N ASP A 81 -17.76 5.02 -19.87
CA ASP A 81 -16.76 5.43 -20.86
C ASP A 81 -15.32 5.23 -20.36
N TYR A 82 -15.15 5.10 -19.04
CA TYR A 82 -13.84 4.94 -18.38
C TYR A 82 -13.59 3.51 -17.93
N VAL A 83 -14.61 2.83 -17.40
CA VAL A 83 -14.50 1.50 -16.77
C VAL A 83 -14.97 0.38 -17.71
N GLY A 84 -15.82 0.69 -18.69
CA GLY A 84 -16.44 -0.27 -19.59
C GLY A 84 -17.72 -0.89 -19.05
N ARG A 85 -18.23 -1.94 -19.72
CA ARG A 85 -19.50 -2.62 -19.40
C ARG A 85 -19.40 -3.69 -18.29
N ASN A 86 -18.33 -3.67 -17.49
CA ASN A 86 -18.16 -4.66 -16.42
C ASN A 86 -18.80 -4.16 -15.13
N GLU A 87 -19.73 -4.95 -14.57
CA GLU A 87 -20.46 -4.61 -13.34
C GLU A 87 -19.74 -5.07 -12.06
N LYS A 88 -18.67 -5.86 -12.18
CA LYS A 88 -17.88 -6.38 -11.04
C LYS A 88 -16.49 -5.77 -10.94
N THR A 89 -16.36 -4.47 -11.13
CA THR A 89 -15.07 -3.76 -11.05
C THR A 89 -15.00 -2.85 -9.84
N LYS A 90 -13.94 -3.03 -9.03
CA LYS A 90 -13.55 -2.06 -8.01
C LYS A 90 -12.65 -1.01 -8.65
N VAL A 91 -13.07 0.24 -8.60
CA VAL A 91 -12.38 1.39 -9.21
C VAL A 91 -11.78 2.24 -8.09
N ILE A 92 -10.49 2.53 -8.20
CA ILE A 92 -9.81 3.47 -7.29
C ILE A 92 -9.61 4.77 -8.05
N VAL A 93 -10.24 5.84 -7.57
CA VAL A 93 -10.19 7.16 -8.17
C VAL A 93 -9.43 8.10 -7.24
N LYS A 94 -8.52 8.88 -7.82
CA LYS A 94 -7.76 9.91 -7.09
C LYS A 94 -8.42 11.26 -7.26
N VAL A 95 -8.57 11.99 -6.16
CA VAL A 95 -9.15 13.34 -6.13
C VAL A 95 -8.02 14.35 -6.01
N GLN A 96 -7.98 15.36 -6.88
CA GLN A 96 -6.95 16.41 -6.86
C GLN A 96 -7.53 17.78 -7.18
N LYS A 97 -6.80 18.84 -6.78
CA LYS A 97 -7.13 20.22 -7.17
C LYS A 97 -6.79 20.45 -8.65
N ARG A 98 -7.64 21.21 -9.33
CA ARG A 98 -7.49 21.57 -10.73
C ARG A 98 -6.16 22.28 -10.95
N GLY A 99 -5.36 21.76 -11.89
CA GLY A 99 -4.05 22.33 -12.25
C GLY A 99 -2.83 21.65 -11.61
N GLN A 100 -3.01 20.65 -10.75
CA GLN A 100 -1.88 19.87 -10.19
C GLN A 100 -1.35 18.76 -11.12
N GLY A 101 -1.90 18.65 -12.34
CA GLY A 101 -1.47 17.66 -13.33
C GLY A 101 -1.94 16.25 -12.99
N ALA A 102 -1.36 15.24 -13.65
CA ALA A 102 -1.70 13.85 -13.40
C ALA A 102 -1.18 13.40 -12.02
N PRO A 103 -1.98 12.68 -11.21
CA PRO A 103 -1.53 12.19 -9.93
C PRO A 103 -0.33 11.26 -10.09
N GLY A 104 0.62 11.38 -9.16
CA GLY A 104 1.72 10.43 -9.04
C GLY A 104 1.20 8.99 -8.95
N ARG A 105 1.88 8.09 -9.66
CA ARG A 105 1.60 6.67 -9.56
C ARG A 105 1.91 6.23 -8.14
N GLU A 106 0.98 5.52 -7.50
CA GLU A 106 1.29 4.90 -6.21
C GLU A 106 2.40 3.87 -6.41
N PRO A 107 3.29 3.72 -5.42
CA PRO A 107 4.23 2.61 -5.43
C PRO A 107 3.44 1.31 -5.52
N MET A 108 3.77 0.49 -6.51
CA MET A 108 3.02 -0.76 -6.81
C MET A 108 3.08 -1.77 -5.68
N LEU A 109 4.00 -1.56 -4.75
CA LEU A 109 4.40 -2.52 -3.76
C LEU A 109 4.26 -1.87 -2.40
N THR A 110 3.57 -2.54 -1.49
CA THR A 110 3.45 -2.09 -0.10
C THR A 110 4.84 -2.02 0.54
N GLU A 111 5.02 -1.20 1.57
CA GLU A 111 6.32 -1.06 2.23
C GLU A 111 6.85 -2.40 2.77
N GLU A 112 5.95 -3.27 3.25
CA GLU A 112 6.30 -4.60 3.74
C GLU A 112 6.81 -5.51 2.62
N GLU A 113 6.16 -5.49 1.46
CA GLU A 113 6.60 -6.23 0.29
C GLU A 113 7.92 -5.70 -0.25
N GLN A 114 8.13 -4.38 -0.25
CA GLN A 114 9.42 -3.77 -0.65
C GLN A 114 10.57 -4.25 0.24
N LYS A 115 10.34 -4.26 1.56
CA LYS A 115 11.31 -4.78 2.54
C LYS A 115 11.62 -6.26 2.31
N LYS A 116 10.62 -7.09 2.02
CA LYS A 116 10.83 -8.53 1.71
C LYS A 116 11.66 -8.73 0.45
N ILE A 117 11.39 -7.96 -0.62
CA ILE A 117 12.19 -8.02 -1.84
C ILE A 117 13.63 -7.59 -1.55
N MET A 118 13.82 -6.47 -0.85
CA MET A 118 15.16 -5.97 -0.49
C MET A 118 15.94 -7.01 0.33
N LEU A 119 15.31 -7.65 1.31
CA LEU A 119 15.91 -8.72 2.11
C LEU A 119 16.28 -9.95 1.26
N ALA A 120 15.41 -10.33 0.32
CA ALA A 120 15.66 -11.46 -0.58
C ALA A 120 16.82 -11.16 -1.55
N GLU A 121 16.89 -9.95 -2.08
CA GLU A 121 18.02 -9.53 -2.93
C GLU A 121 19.33 -9.45 -2.17
N PHE A 122 19.30 -8.96 -0.92
CA PHE A 122 20.47 -8.93 -0.06
C PHE A 122 21.01 -10.34 0.22
N LYS A 123 20.15 -11.27 0.64
CA LYS A 123 20.53 -12.68 0.85
C LYS A 123 21.07 -13.32 -0.41
N ARG A 124 20.41 -13.12 -1.56
CA ARG A 124 20.89 -13.63 -2.84
C ARG A 124 22.28 -13.09 -3.17
N ARG A 125 22.55 -11.81 -2.87
CA ARG A 125 23.85 -11.19 -3.10
C ARG A 125 24.93 -11.75 -2.18
N GLU A 126 24.63 -11.96 -0.90
CA GLU A 126 25.53 -12.64 0.04
C GLU A 126 25.82 -14.08 -0.38
N GLU A 127 24.81 -14.83 -0.80
CA GLU A 127 24.97 -16.21 -1.27
C GLU A 127 25.85 -16.28 -2.53
N LEU A 128 25.63 -15.38 -3.50
CA LEU A 128 26.47 -15.29 -4.70
C LEU A 128 27.90 -14.90 -4.35
N GLN A 129 28.09 -13.91 -3.47
CA GLN A 129 29.42 -13.52 -3.01
C GLN A 129 30.14 -14.68 -2.33
N LYS A 130 29.43 -15.43 -1.48
CA LYS A 130 29.99 -16.62 -0.82
C LYS A 130 30.38 -17.69 -1.84
N LEU A 131 29.56 -17.93 -2.86
CA LEU A 131 29.88 -18.89 -3.93
C LEU A 131 31.09 -18.44 -4.75
N ASP A 132 31.23 -17.15 -5.06
CA ASP A 132 32.40 -16.59 -5.73
C ASP A 132 33.67 -16.72 -4.85
N GLU A 133 33.54 -16.60 -3.53
CA GLU A 133 34.63 -16.78 -2.57
C GLU A 133 35.00 -18.26 -2.33
N ASP A 134 34.08 -19.20 -2.52
CA ASP A 134 34.28 -20.65 -2.28
C ASP A 134 35.04 -21.37 -3.43
N ASP A 135 35.43 -20.68 -4.51
CA ASP A 135 35.90 -21.33 -5.75
C ASP A 135 37.44 -21.52 -5.88
N ASP A 136 38.27 -21.02 -4.96
CA ASP A 136 39.73 -21.00 -5.22
C ASP A 136 40.59 -22.12 -4.57
N ASP A 137 40.25 -22.70 -3.41
CA ASP A 137 41.16 -23.70 -2.77
C ASP A 137 40.46 -24.93 -2.13
N ALA A 138 39.14 -24.91 -1.92
CA ALA A 138 38.43 -26.02 -1.25
C ALA A 138 38.36 -27.32 -2.09
N TYR A 139 38.53 -27.20 -3.41
CA TYR A 139 38.59 -28.35 -4.33
C TYR A 139 39.86 -29.19 -4.15
N LEU A 140 41.01 -28.57 -3.81
CA LEU A 140 42.30 -29.23 -3.73
C LEU A 140 42.40 -30.26 -2.58
N ASP A 141 41.72 -30.01 -1.46
CA ASP A 141 41.73 -30.88 -0.27
C ASP A 141 40.54 -31.86 -0.21
N SER A 142 39.72 -31.89 -1.26
CA SER A 142 38.53 -32.73 -1.28
C SER A 142 38.87 -34.22 -1.41
N SER A 143 38.17 -35.07 -0.65
CA SER A 143 38.39 -36.53 -0.69
C SER A 143 38.18 -37.18 -2.07
N TRP A 144 37.48 -36.48 -2.98
CA TRP A 144 37.26 -36.94 -4.34
C TRP A 144 38.46 -36.64 -5.27
N ALA A 145 39.22 -35.58 -5.00
CA ALA A 145 40.44 -35.23 -5.73
C ALA A 145 41.65 -36.11 -5.36
N ASP A 146 41.51 -36.92 -4.30
CA ASP A 146 42.53 -37.83 -3.82
C ASP A 146 42.63 -39.10 -4.69
N GLY A 147 43.44 -39.04 -5.74
CA GLY A 147 43.68 -40.17 -6.66
C GLY A 147 44.29 -41.42 -6.02
N SER A 148 44.68 -41.37 -4.75
CA SER A 148 45.22 -42.49 -3.98
C SER A 148 44.21 -43.14 -3.02
N GLN A 149 42.98 -42.62 -2.96
CA GLN A 149 41.91 -43.09 -2.08
C GLN A 149 41.56 -44.57 -2.32
N LEU A 150 41.41 -44.97 -3.58
CA LEU A 150 41.11 -46.37 -3.96
C LEU A 150 42.27 -47.32 -3.63
N LYS A 151 43.50 -46.83 -3.73
CA LYS A 151 44.69 -47.63 -3.39
C LYS A 151 44.78 -47.87 -1.88
N ARG A 152 44.47 -46.87 -1.05
CA ARG A 152 44.41 -47.02 0.41
C ARG A 152 43.28 -47.93 0.86
N SER A 153 42.11 -47.91 0.21
CA SER A 153 41.01 -48.83 0.54
C SER A 153 41.39 -50.28 0.29
N PHE A 154 42.05 -50.57 -0.83
CA PHE A 154 42.49 -51.94 -1.16
C PHE A 154 43.58 -52.47 -0.22
N GLN A 155 44.39 -51.57 0.35
CA GLN A 155 45.45 -51.90 1.31
C GLN A 155 44.98 -51.87 2.78
N GLY A 156 43.69 -51.58 3.03
CA GLY A 156 43.12 -51.51 4.38
C GLY A 156 43.57 -50.30 5.21
N LEU A 157 44.13 -49.26 4.58
CA LEU A 157 44.75 -48.09 5.22
C LEU A 157 43.78 -46.90 5.34
N THR A 158 42.48 -47.13 5.49
CA THR A 158 41.45 -46.07 5.43
C THR A 158 41.38 -45.17 6.67
N ASN A 159 42.00 -45.57 7.79
CA ASN A 159 41.86 -44.91 9.10
C ASN A 159 43.12 -44.16 9.56
N ILE A 160 44.06 -43.87 8.65
CA ILE A 160 45.35 -43.24 8.98
C ILE A 160 45.31 -41.77 8.57
N THR A 161 45.17 -40.87 9.54
CA THR A 161 45.23 -39.42 9.32
C THR A 161 46.63 -38.92 9.69
N TRP A 162 47.39 -38.46 8.71
CA TRP A 162 48.67 -37.81 8.96
C TRP A 162 48.41 -36.33 9.26
N LYS A 163 48.65 -35.89 10.51
CA LYS A 163 48.68 -34.45 10.83
C LYS A 163 50.10 -33.93 10.65
N PRO A 164 50.31 -32.83 9.92
CA PRO A 164 51.60 -32.14 9.92
C PRO A 164 51.85 -31.48 11.29
N HIS A 165 53.13 -31.37 11.65
CA HIS A 165 53.60 -30.79 12.91
C HIS A 165 53.72 -29.27 12.84
#